data_AF-A0A1S9GCR2-F1
#
_entry.id   AF-A0A1S9GCR2-F1
#
_cell.length_a   1.000
_cell.length_b   1.000
_cell.length_c   1.000
_cell.angle_alpha   90.00
_cell.angle_beta   90.00
_cell.angle_gamma   90.00
#
_symmetry.space_group_name_H-M   'P 1'
#
loop_
_entity.id
_entity.type
_entity.pdbx_description
1 polymer ?
#
loop_
_entity_poly.entity_id
_entity_poly.type
_entity_poly.pdbx_seq_one_letter_code
_entity_poly.pdbx_strand_id
1 'polypeptide(L)'
;MPRGDKSDYTDKQKRKAEHIEEGYEDRGVSEKEAERRAWATVNKESGGGNKSGSGRGKKDTHESSEKGGRIGGAASAARSKEERSASAKKAAATRKRNEHHSHH
;
A
#
# COMPACT_ATOMS: atom_id res chain seq x y z
N MET A 1 -6.33 1.06 -18.71
CA MET A 1 -4.85 1.08 -18.67
C MET A 1 -4.36 2.22 -19.54
N PRO A 2 -3.22 2.89 -19.23
CA PRO A 2 -2.60 3.78 -20.21
C PRO A 2 -2.40 2.96 -21.48
N ARG A 3 -3.01 3.42 -22.58
CA ARG A 3 -2.83 2.81 -23.89
C ARG A 3 -1.49 3.34 -24.41
N GLY A 4 -0.37 2.77 -23.96
CA GLY A 4 0.94 3.25 -24.33
C GLY A 4 2.07 2.68 -23.47
N ASP A 5 3.30 3.00 -23.89
CA ASP A 5 4.52 2.70 -23.15
C ASP A 5 4.47 3.38 -21.77
N LYS A 6 4.92 2.66 -20.73
CA LYS A 6 5.06 3.17 -19.35
C LYS A 6 6.24 4.17 -19.24
N SER A 7 6.81 4.61 -20.35
CA SER A 7 7.91 5.57 -20.45
C SER A 7 7.62 6.92 -19.80
N ASP A 8 6.35 7.33 -19.75
CA ASP A 8 5.91 8.57 -19.08
C ASP A 8 5.91 8.51 -17.54
N TYR A 9 6.13 7.32 -16.99
CA TYR A 9 6.17 7.08 -15.56
C TYR A 9 7.60 7.06 -15.05
N THR A 10 7.78 7.55 -13.82
CA THR A 10 9.06 7.46 -13.11
C THR A 10 9.34 6.03 -12.65
N ASP A 11 10.61 5.71 -12.42
CA ASP A 11 11.00 4.38 -11.92
C ASP A 11 10.42 4.11 -10.52
N LYS A 12 10.15 5.16 -9.74
CA LYS A 12 9.43 5.03 -8.47
C LYS A 12 7.99 4.57 -8.67
N GLN A 13 7.29 5.12 -9.66
CA GLN A 13 5.92 4.70 -9.99
C GLN A 13 5.87 3.27 -10.52
N LYS A 14 6.82 2.87 -11.37
CA LYS A 14 6.94 1.51 -11.89
C LYS A 14 7.15 0.49 -10.78
N ARG A 15 8.16 0.69 -9.92
CA ARG A 15 8.40 -0.17 -8.74
C ARG A 15 7.19 -0.27 -7.82
N LYS A 16 6.47 0.85 -7.61
CA LYS A 16 5.26 0.84 -6.80
C LYS A 16 4.14 0.01 -7.44
N ALA A 17 3.98 0.11 -8.76
CA ALA A 17 3.01 -0.72 -9.48
C ALA A 17 3.38 -2.20 -9.39
N GLU A 18 4.63 -2.57 -9.69
CA GLU A 18 5.13 -3.94 -9.61
C GLU A 18 4.87 -4.57 -8.24
N HIS A 19 5.16 -3.83 -7.15
CA HIS A 19 4.92 -4.35 -5.80
C HIS A 19 3.43 -4.54 -5.47
N ILE A 20 2.55 -3.68 -6.00
CA ILE A 20 1.10 -3.84 -5.81
C ILE A 20 0.57 -5.02 -6.64
N GLU A 21 1.10 -5.18 -7.85
CA GLU A 21 0.78 -6.27 -8.78
C GLU A 21 1.15 -7.62 -8.18
N GLU A 22 2.39 -7.79 -7.73
CA GLU A 22 2.87 -8.98 -7.02
C GLU A 22 1.92 -9.37 -5.88
N GLY A 23 1.53 -8.40 -5.05
CA GLY A 23 0.59 -8.65 -3.97
C GLY A 23 -0.83 -9.04 -4.43
N TYR A 24 -1.26 -8.71 -5.65
CA TYR A 24 -2.52 -9.21 -6.23
C TYR A 24 -2.35 -10.61 -6.82
N GLU A 25 -1.22 -10.89 -7.47
CA GLU A 25 -0.88 -12.22 -7.99
C GLU A 25 -0.77 -13.26 -6.89
N ASP A 26 -0.11 -12.91 -5.77
CA ASP A 26 -0.02 -13.73 -4.57
C ASP A 26 -1.41 -14.09 -3.99
N ARG A 27 -2.39 -13.21 -4.22
CA ARG A 27 -3.80 -13.43 -3.85
C ARG A 27 -4.61 -14.19 -4.91
N GLY A 28 -3.96 -14.68 -5.96
CA GLY A 28 -4.55 -15.48 -7.03
C GLY A 28 -5.23 -14.68 -8.14
N VAL A 29 -4.99 -13.37 -8.24
CA VAL A 29 -5.48 -12.56 -9.37
C VAL A 29 -4.58 -12.80 -10.57
N SER A 30 -5.14 -12.94 -11.77
CA SER A 30 -4.34 -13.08 -12.98
C SER A 30 -3.47 -11.85 -13.23
N GLU A 31 -2.25 -12.06 -13.72
CA GLU A 31 -1.25 -11.02 -14.03
C GLU A 31 -1.88 -9.79 -14.70
N LYS A 32 -2.63 -9.99 -15.80
CA LYS A 32 -3.27 -8.89 -16.54
C LYS A 32 -4.29 -8.09 -15.72
N GLU A 33 -4.97 -8.69 -14.74
CA GLU A 33 -5.88 -7.99 -13.82
C GLU A 33 -5.11 -7.36 -12.65
N ALA A 34 -4.07 -8.04 -12.14
CA ALA A 34 -3.18 -7.54 -11.11
C ALA A 34 -2.46 -6.26 -11.57
N GLU A 35 -1.84 -6.31 -12.73
CA GLU A 35 -1.22 -5.17 -13.42
C GLU A 35 -2.21 -4.01 -13.54
N ARG A 36 -3.43 -4.30 -14.00
CA ARG A 36 -4.48 -3.28 -14.17
C ARG A 36 -4.79 -2.56 -12.87
N ARG A 37 -4.97 -3.32 -11.78
CA ARG A 37 -5.30 -2.79 -10.45
C ARG A 37 -4.13 -2.01 -9.87
N ALA A 38 -2.91 -2.50 -10.07
CA ALA A 38 -1.71 -1.83 -9.63
C ALA A 38 -1.55 -0.45 -10.27
N TRP A 39 -1.60 -0.39 -11.60
CA TRP A 39 -1.49 0.88 -12.32
C TRP A 39 -2.65 1.83 -12.06
N ALA A 40 -3.87 1.31 -11.86
CA ALA A 40 -5.00 2.14 -11.44
C ALA A 40 -4.76 2.78 -10.07
N THR A 41 -4.17 2.04 -9.12
CA THR A 41 -3.85 2.56 -7.79
C THR A 41 -2.77 3.65 -7.86
N VAL A 42 -1.68 3.41 -8.61
CA VAL A 42 -0.62 4.41 -8.79
C VAL A 42 -1.16 5.67 -9.47
N ASN A 43 -1.98 5.52 -10.51
CA ASN A 43 -2.59 6.65 -11.21
C ASN A 43 -3.57 7.43 -10.33
N LYS A 44 -4.31 6.74 -9.45
CA LYS A 44 -5.23 7.41 -8.52
C LYS A 44 -4.48 8.35 -7.57
N GLU A 45 -3.29 7.97 -7.14
CA GLU A 45 -2.48 8.79 -6.24
C GLU A 45 -1.71 9.91 -6.95
N SER A 46 -1.13 9.61 -8.12
CA SER A 46 -0.25 10.53 -8.86
C SER A 46 -0.95 11.38 -9.92
N GLY A 47 -2.16 11.01 -10.35
CA GLY A 47 -2.84 11.64 -11.48
C GLY A 47 -2.25 11.27 -12.86
N GLY A 48 -1.26 10.38 -12.91
CA GLY A 48 -0.65 9.86 -14.14
C GLY A 48 0.87 9.85 -14.10
N GLY A 49 1.52 9.79 -15.28
CA GLY A 49 2.98 9.71 -15.37
C GLY A 49 3.68 10.97 -14.85
N ASN A 50 4.48 10.85 -13.80
CA ASN A 50 5.19 12.00 -13.21
C ASN A 50 6.42 12.39 -14.02
N LYS A 51 6.92 11.49 -14.89
CA LYS A 51 8.09 11.77 -15.72
C LYS A 51 7.73 12.72 -16.84
N SER A 52 6.72 12.39 -17.66
CA SER A 52 6.28 13.19 -18.83
C SER A 52 4.78 13.20 -19.10
N GLY A 53 3.98 12.51 -18.30
CA GLY A 53 2.53 12.41 -18.47
C GLY A 53 1.73 13.45 -17.66
N SER A 54 0.45 13.14 -17.45
CA SER A 54 -0.52 14.01 -16.77
C SER A 54 -0.22 14.31 -15.30
N GLY A 55 0.62 13.48 -14.65
CA GLY A 55 1.07 13.69 -13.27
C GLY A 55 2.25 14.67 -13.15
N ARG A 56 2.89 15.06 -14.27
CA ARG A 56 4.07 15.93 -14.24
C ARG A 56 3.77 17.27 -13.56
N GLY A 57 4.59 17.63 -12.58
CA GLY A 57 4.46 18.87 -11.81
C GLY A 57 3.31 18.88 -10.81
N LYS A 58 2.57 17.77 -10.66
CA LYS A 58 1.57 17.57 -9.61
C LYS A 58 2.23 16.87 -8.42
N LYS A 59 1.80 17.22 -7.21
CA LYS A 59 2.20 16.49 -6.01
C LYS A 59 1.37 15.21 -5.93
N ASP A 60 2.04 14.10 -5.65
CA ASP A 60 1.36 12.84 -5.33
C ASP A 60 0.47 13.01 -4.10
N THR A 61 -0.72 12.43 -4.16
CA THR A 61 -1.68 12.40 -3.06
C THR A 61 -1.56 11.11 -2.27
N HIS A 62 -2.13 11.08 -1.07
CA HIS A 62 -2.14 9.90 -0.20
C HIS A 62 -3.58 9.43 0.08
N GLU A 63 -4.55 9.79 -0.78
CA GLU A 63 -5.98 9.55 -0.56
C GLU A 63 -6.29 8.08 -0.25
N SER A 64 -5.65 7.15 -0.95
CA SER A 64 -5.85 5.70 -0.76
C SER A 64 -5.40 5.26 0.64
N SER A 65 -4.19 5.64 1.04
CA SER A 65 -3.62 5.31 2.35
C SER A 65 -4.39 5.99 3.49
N GLU A 66 -4.78 7.25 3.33
CA GLU A 66 -5.57 7.99 4.32
C GLU A 66 -6.95 7.36 4.50
N LYS A 67 -7.61 6.97 3.41
CA LYS A 67 -8.89 6.26 3.47
C LYS A 67 -8.74 4.93 4.20
N GLY A 68 -7.71 4.14 3.86
CA GLY A 68 -7.41 2.88 4.53
C GLY A 68 -7.16 3.06 6.03
N GLY A 69 -6.35 4.05 6.40
CA GLY A 69 -6.06 4.40 7.79
C GLY A 69 -7.29 4.80 8.57
N ARG A 70 -8.18 5.61 7.97
CA ARG A 70 -9.45 6.00 8.60
C ARG A 70 -10.36 4.80 8.87
N ILE A 71 -10.53 3.91 7.88
CA ILE A 71 -11.36 2.71 8.02
C ILE A 71 -10.78 1.75 9.06
N GLY A 72 -9.48 1.45 8.97
CA GLY A 72 -8.80 0.56 9.92
C GLY A 72 -8.75 1.11 11.34
N GLY A 73 -8.59 2.44 11.48
CA GLY A 73 -8.66 3.13 12.76
C GLY A 73 -10.05 3.04 13.39
N ALA A 74 -11.10 3.31 12.62
CA ALA A 74 -12.49 3.17 13.08
C ALA A 74 -12.81 1.72 13.50
N ALA A 75 -12.44 0.74 12.68
CA ALA A 75 -12.61 -0.68 13.01
C ALA A 75 -11.84 -1.05 14.29
N SER A 76 -10.63 -0.53 14.46
CA SER A 76 -9.84 -0.75 15.67
C SER A 76 -10.47 -0.14 16.92
N ALA A 77 -11.06 1.05 16.79
CA ALA A 77 -11.73 1.76 17.89
C ALA A 77 -13.03 1.06 18.31
N ALA A 78 -13.76 0.45 17.37
CA ALA A 78 -15.00 -0.27 17.63
C ALA A 78 -14.83 -1.60 18.37
N ARG A 79 -13.60 -2.14 18.47
CA ARG A 79 -13.33 -3.41 19.16
C ARG A 79 -13.65 -3.36 20.65
N SER A 80 -14.05 -4.51 21.19
CA SER A 80 -14.30 -4.67 22.62
C SER A 80 -13.04 -4.36 23.44
N LYS A 81 -13.24 -4.01 24.72
CA LYS A 81 -12.11 -3.72 25.63
C LYS A 81 -11.18 -4.93 25.75
N GLU A 82 -11.74 -6.13 25.79
CA GLU A 82 -11.00 -7.38 25.89
C GLU A 82 -10.11 -7.64 24.67
N GLU A 83 -10.65 -7.50 23.45
CA GLU A 83 -9.88 -7.68 22.21
C GLU A 83 -8.76 -6.64 22.08
N ARG A 84 -9.02 -5.40 22.51
CA ARG A 84 -7.99 -4.35 22.57
C ARG A 84 -6.88 -4.71 23.55
N SER A 85 -7.23 -5.21 24.74
CA SER A 85 -6.25 -5.69 25.72
C SER A 85 -5.45 -6.90 25.23
N ALA A 86 -6.09 -7.86 24.57
CA ALA A 86 -5.42 -9.03 24.01
C ALA A 86 -4.39 -8.62 22.94
N SER A 87 -4.77 -7.70 22.05
CA SER A 87 -3.87 -7.15 21.03
C SER A 87 -2.67 -6.44 21.65
N ALA A 88 -2.88 -5.63 22.70
CA ALA A 88 -1.81 -4.92 23.40
C ALA A 88 -0.84 -5.88 24.10
N LYS A 89 -1.34 -6.93 24.76
CA LYS A 89 -0.52 -7.97 25.38
C LYS A 89 0.32 -8.72 24.35
N LYS A 90 -0.27 -9.09 23.20
CA LYS A 90 0.46 -9.71 22.09
C LYS A 90 1.60 -8.82 21.59
N ALA A 91 1.33 -7.54 21.38
CA ALA A 91 2.35 -6.58 20.95
C ALA A 91 3.49 -6.41 21.98
N ALA A 92 3.16 -6.39 23.28
CA ALA A 92 4.17 -6.34 24.35
C ALA A 92 5.06 -7.60 24.36
N ALA A 93 4.47 -8.79 24.21
CA ALA A 93 5.22 -10.05 24.13
C ALA A 93 6.18 -10.09 22.92
N THR A 94 5.74 -9.60 21.75
CA THR A 94 6.60 -9.49 20.57
C THR A 94 7.77 -8.55 20.80
N ARG A 95 7.53 -7.36 21.40
CA ARG A 95 8.61 -6.41 21.70
C ARG A 95 9.67 -7.01 22.62
N LYS A 96 9.24 -7.67 23.70
CA LYS A 96 10.15 -8.37 24.61
C LYS A 96 10.99 -9.43 23.89
N ARG A 97 10.39 -10.23 23.00
CA ARG A 97 11.12 -11.25 22.23
C ARG A 97 12.18 -10.64 21.34
N ASN A 98 11.86 -9.54 20.66
CA ASN A 98 12.77 -8.87 19.74
C ASN A 98 13.93 -8.21 20.48
N GLU A 99 13.69 -7.61 21.65
CA GLU A 99 14.75 -7.10 22.53
C GLU A 99 15.75 -8.22 22.88
N HIS A 100 15.26 -9.39 23.30
CA HIS A 100 16.14 -10.54 23.58
C HIS A 100 16.93 -11.03 22.35
N HIS A 101 16.40 -10.87 21.13
CA HIS A 101 17.10 -11.25 19.90
C HIS A 101 18.14 -10.22 19.45
N SER A 102 17.96 -8.94 19.77
CA SER A 102 18.91 -7.87 19.41
C SER A 102 20.17 -7.81 20.30
N HIS A 103 20.19 -8.59 21.39
CA HIS A 103 21.32 -8.68 22.33
C HIS A 103 22.24 -9.89 22.09
N HIS A 104 22.03 -10.62 20.99
CA HIS A 104 22.89 -11.71 20.49
C HIS A 104 23.55 -11.29 19.17
#